data_AF-A0A9D4JQ56-F1
#
_entry.id   AF-A0A9D4JQ56-F1
#
_cell.length_a   1.000
_cell.length_b   1.000
_cell.length_c   1.000
_cell.angle_alpha   90.00
_cell.angle_beta   90.00
_cell.angle_gamma   90.00
#
_symmetry.space_group_name_H-M   'P 1'
#
loop_
_entity.id
_entity.type
_entity.pdbx_description
1 polymer ?
#
loop_
_entity_poly.entity_id
_entity_poly.type
_entity_poly.pdbx_seq_one_letter_code
_entity_poly.pdbx_strand_id
1 'polypeptide(L)'
;MFKKIDQSINSYGEILMLQEIDQSINSNGELLILQEIDQSINNYGELLMFQESDQSINSYDELLMLQEIDQSINSYSELLTLQEIDQSINIYGKLLMLLEIDQSINSYGVLLMLQESDQSINSYDELLMLQEIDQSINSYGELLMLQESDQSINSYD
;
A
#
# COMPACT_ATOMS: atom_id res chain seq x y z
N MET A 1 -18.84 -7.03 -30.17
CA MET A 1 -17.83 -8.03 -29.75
C MET A 1 -16.64 -7.24 -29.24
N PHE A 2 -16.59 -6.95 -27.94
CA PHE A 2 -15.42 -6.31 -27.35
C PHE A 2 -14.34 -7.38 -27.28
N LYS A 3 -13.30 -7.21 -28.09
CA LYS A 3 -12.14 -8.07 -28.03
C LYS A 3 -11.37 -7.58 -26.81
N LYS A 4 -11.41 -8.33 -25.71
CA LYS A 4 -10.54 -8.10 -24.56
C LYS A 4 -9.12 -8.11 -25.11
N ILE A 5 -8.45 -6.97 -25.01
CA ILE A 5 -7.05 -6.84 -25.37
C ILE A 5 -6.31 -7.21 -24.09
N ASP A 6 -6.07 -8.51 -23.88
CA ASP A 6 -5.10 -8.95 -22.87
C ASP A 6 -3.71 -8.55 -23.40
N GLN A 7 -3.31 -7.31 -23.16
CA GLN A 7 -1.97 -6.82 -23.50
C GLN A 7 -1.23 -6.49 -22.21
N SER A 8 0.00 -7.02 -22.11
CA SER A 8 0.95 -6.59 -21.10
C SER A 8 1.77 -5.43 -21.64
N ILE A 9 1.97 -4.40 -20.81
CA ILE A 9 2.85 -3.27 -21.11
C ILE A 9 4.22 -3.59 -20.54
N ASN A 10 5.26 -3.48 -21.37
CA ASN A 10 6.66 -3.55 -20.93
C ASN A 10 7.36 -2.28 -21.41
N SER A 11 7.86 -1.46 -20.48
CA SER A 11 8.48 -0.17 -20.82
C SER A 11 9.75 0.11 -20.02
N TYR A 12 10.63 0.88 -20.65
CA TYR A 12 11.77 1.53 -20.01
C TYR A 12 11.62 3.04 -20.22
N GLY A 13 11.27 3.77 -19.16
CA GLY A 13 10.97 5.20 -19.19
C GLY A 13 9.57 5.54 -18.66
N GLU A 14 9.15 6.78 -18.92
CA GLU A 14 7.89 7.34 -18.41
C GLU A 14 6.65 6.76 -19.12
N ILE A 15 5.65 6.36 -18.33
CA ILE A 15 4.31 5.98 -18.80
C ILE A 15 3.26 6.85 -18.11
N LEU A 16 2.31 7.35 -18.91
CA LEU A 16 1.10 8.00 -18.44
C LEU A 16 -0.13 7.25 -18.94
N MET A 17 -1.00 6.83 -18.01
CA MET A 17 -2.23 6.12 -18.32
C MET A 17 -3.42 6.85 -17.69
N LEU A 18 -4.38 7.22 -18.54
CA LEU A 18 -5.53 8.00 -18.12
C LEU A 18 -6.68 7.13 -17.63
N GLN A 19 -6.88 5.96 -18.25
CA GLN A 19 -7.90 4.96 -17.91
C GLN A 19 -7.46 3.61 -18.43
N GLU A 20 -7.51 2.56 -17.60
CA GLU A 20 -7.26 1.20 -18.04
C GLU A 20 -8.22 0.17 -17.44
N ILE A 21 -8.45 -0.90 -18.21
CA ILE A 21 -9.23 -2.07 -17.82
C ILE A 21 -8.42 -3.31 -18.24
N ASP A 22 -8.15 -4.21 -17.30
CA ASP A 22 -7.61 -5.57 -17.51
C ASP A 22 -6.20 -5.65 -18.15
N GLN A 23 -5.14 -5.19 -17.47
CA GLN A 23 -3.76 -5.27 -17.97
C GLN A 23 -2.72 -5.67 -16.90
N SER A 24 -1.53 -6.07 -17.37
CA SER A 24 -0.35 -6.26 -16.51
C SER A 24 0.78 -5.38 -17.01
N ILE A 25 1.41 -4.64 -16.09
CA ILE A 25 2.39 -3.62 -16.40
C ILE A 25 3.71 -3.99 -15.77
N ASN A 26 4.76 -3.98 -16.59
CA ASN A 26 6.15 -4.04 -16.15
C ASN A 26 6.86 -2.78 -16.62
N SER A 27 7.18 -1.89 -15.68
CA SER A 27 7.84 -0.63 -15.98
C SER A 27 9.18 -0.53 -15.26
N ASN A 28 10.18 -0.02 -15.98
CA ASN A 28 11.42 0.46 -15.40
C ASN A 28 11.51 1.97 -15.67
N GLY A 29 10.96 2.76 -14.76
CA GLY A 29 10.77 4.20 -14.88
C GLY A 29 9.46 4.67 -14.26
N GLU A 30 9.20 5.97 -14.38
CA GLU A 30 8.02 6.62 -13.80
C GLU A 30 6.72 6.10 -14.44
N LEU A 31 5.73 5.76 -13.61
CA LEU A 31 4.41 5.30 -14.02
C LEU A 31 3.35 6.10 -13.28
N LEU A 32 2.52 6.81 -14.05
CA LEU A 32 1.38 7.57 -13.52
C LEU A 32 0.07 6.98 -14.04
N ILE A 33 -0.81 6.58 -13.12
CA ILE A 33 -2.13 6.01 -13.41
C ILE A 33 -3.22 6.86 -12.76
N LEU A 34 -4.18 7.32 -13.56
CA LEU A 34 -5.27 8.16 -13.05
C LEU A 34 -6.52 7.37 -12.63
N GLN A 35 -6.87 6.30 -13.34
CA GLN A 35 -8.06 5.47 -13.09
C GLN A 35 -7.84 4.05 -13.58
N GLU A 36 -8.27 3.06 -12.79
CA GLU A 36 -7.99 1.66 -13.08
C GLU A 36 -9.07 0.69 -12.60
N ILE A 37 -9.27 -0.39 -13.36
CA ILE A 37 -10.08 -1.57 -12.99
C ILE A 37 -9.30 -2.83 -13.41
N ASP A 38 -8.92 -3.65 -12.42
CA ASP A 38 -8.32 -5.00 -12.51
C ASP A 38 -6.90 -5.08 -13.15
N GLN A 39 -5.83 -4.93 -12.35
CA GLN A 39 -4.44 -4.99 -12.84
C GLN A 39 -3.39 -5.64 -11.91
N SER A 40 -2.25 -5.98 -12.51
CA SER A 40 -1.01 -6.30 -11.77
C SER A 40 0.16 -5.47 -12.28
N ILE A 41 0.75 -4.69 -11.39
CA ILE A 41 1.82 -3.75 -11.68
C ILE A 41 3.12 -4.24 -11.05
N ASN A 42 4.19 -4.22 -11.83
CA ASN A 42 5.56 -4.39 -11.36
C ASN A 42 6.38 -3.17 -11.84
N ASN A 43 6.77 -2.31 -10.92
CA ASN A 43 7.44 -1.06 -11.22
C ASN A 43 8.81 -0.99 -10.51
N TYR A 44 9.87 -0.74 -11.28
CA TYR A 44 11.25 -0.55 -10.80
C TYR A 44 11.65 0.94 -10.76
N GLY A 45 10.72 1.82 -10.46
CA GLY A 45 10.85 3.28 -10.43
C GLY A 45 9.72 3.89 -9.61
N GLU A 46 9.38 5.15 -9.90
CA GLU A 46 8.30 5.86 -9.19
C GLU A 46 6.93 5.45 -9.75
N LEU A 47 5.99 5.12 -8.87
CA LEU A 47 4.60 4.79 -9.20
C LEU A 47 3.63 5.71 -8.47
N LEU A 48 2.80 6.42 -9.22
CA LEU A 48 1.76 7.31 -8.68
C LEU A 48 0.37 6.86 -9.16
N MET A 49 -0.56 6.64 -8.24
CA MET A 49 -1.91 6.16 -8.54
C MET A 49 -2.99 6.97 -7.82
N PHE A 50 -4.03 7.35 -8.56
CA PHE A 50 -5.07 8.25 -8.07
C PHE A 50 -6.39 7.59 -7.66
N GLN A 51 -6.82 6.53 -8.36
CA GLN A 51 -8.08 5.81 -8.09
C GLN A 51 -7.95 4.35 -8.48
N GLU A 52 -8.39 3.44 -7.62
CA GLU A 52 -8.05 2.03 -7.82
C GLU A 52 -9.08 1.04 -7.25
N SER A 53 -9.33 -0.07 -7.97
CA SER A 53 -9.96 -1.28 -7.43
C SER A 53 -9.47 -2.58 -8.08
N ASP A 54 -9.25 -3.61 -7.25
CA ASP A 54 -8.82 -5.00 -7.55
C ASP A 54 -7.40 -5.13 -8.16
N GLN A 55 -6.34 -4.93 -7.34
CA GLN A 55 -4.95 -4.90 -7.81
C GLN A 55 -3.91 -5.66 -6.98
N SER A 56 -2.81 -6.02 -7.65
CA SER A 56 -1.54 -6.40 -7.01
C SER A 56 -0.39 -5.56 -7.53
N ILE A 57 0.20 -4.76 -6.63
CA ILE A 57 1.29 -3.85 -6.94
C ILE A 57 2.57 -4.37 -6.32
N ASN A 58 3.63 -4.39 -7.12
CA ASN A 58 5.00 -4.53 -6.64
C ASN A 58 5.78 -3.29 -7.09
N SER A 59 6.13 -2.42 -6.14
CA SER A 59 6.99 -1.27 -6.39
C SER A 59 8.34 -1.47 -5.72
N TYR A 60 9.43 -1.20 -6.45
CA TYR A 60 10.78 -1.30 -5.88
C TYR A 60 11.28 0.03 -5.30
N ASP A 61 10.77 1.17 -5.79
CA ASP A 61 11.16 2.50 -5.32
C ASP A 61 9.97 3.20 -4.63
N GLU A 62 9.57 4.38 -5.07
CA GLU A 62 8.50 5.16 -4.45
C GLU A 62 7.12 4.77 -5.00
N LEU A 63 6.15 4.59 -4.09
CA LEU A 63 4.75 4.35 -4.42
C LEU A 63 3.85 5.33 -3.67
N LEU A 64 3.02 6.06 -4.41
CA LEU A 64 2.00 6.96 -3.86
C LEU A 64 0.61 6.53 -4.33
N MET A 65 -0.30 6.34 -3.38
CA MET A 65 -1.69 5.97 -3.65
C MET A 65 -2.64 6.93 -2.93
N LEU A 66 -3.59 7.49 -3.67
CA LEU A 66 -4.52 8.50 -3.16
C LEU A 66 -5.88 7.95 -2.76
N GLN A 67 -6.37 6.87 -3.38
CA GLN A 67 -7.64 6.22 -3.06
C GLN A 67 -7.60 4.74 -3.44
N GLU A 68 -8.05 3.87 -2.54
CA GLU A 68 -7.92 2.44 -2.77
C GLU A 68 -9.08 1.56 -2.22
N ILE A 69 -9.41 0.51 -2.98
CA ILE A 69 -10.36 -0.55 -2.64
C ILE A 69 -9.78 -1.91 -3.13
N ASP A 70 -9.73 -2.93 -2.27
CA ASP A 70 -9.36 -4.34 -2.56
C ASP A 70 -7.97 -4.58 -3.20
N GLN A 71 -6.85 -4.54 -2.44
CA GLN A 71 -5.50 -4.77 -3.01
C GLN A 71 -4.46 -5.51 -2.16
N SER A 72 -3.39 -5.96 -2.83
CA SER A 72 -2.13 -6.37 -2.21
C SER A 72 -0.96 -5.54 -2.72
N ILE A 73 -0.29 -4.83 -1.81
CA ILE A 73 0.85 -3.98 -2.12
C ILE A 73 2.12 -4.59 -1.51
N ASN A 74 3.15 -4.77 -2.35
CA ASN A 74 4.51 -4.97 -1.89
C ASN A 74 5.36 -3.77 -2.32
N SER A 75 5.89 -3.01 -1.37
CA SER A 75 6.84 -1.93 -1.64
C SER A 75 8.20 -2.21 -0.97
N TYR A 76 9.28 -1.99 -1.71
CA TYR A 76 10.66 -2.20 -1.22
C TYR A 76 11.38 -0.91 -0.81
N SER A 77 10.70 0.24 -0.82
CA SER A 77 11.31 1.50 -0.37
C SER A 77 10.31 2.41 0.35
N GLU A 78 9.53 3.21 -0.36
CA GLU A 78 8.60 4.15 0.28
C GLU A 78 7.19 3.93 -0.25
N LEU A 79 6.22 3.87 0.67
CA LEU A 79 4.80 3.87 0.38
C LEU A 79 4.11 4.98 1.16
N LEU A 80 3.30 5.76 0.44
CA LEU A 80 2.39 6.73 1.01
C LEU A 80 0.97 6.43 0.54
N THR A 81 0.06 6.22 1.49
CA THR A 81 -1.37 5.96 1.22
C THR A 81 -2.25 6.99 1.94
N LEU A 82 -3.27 7.50 1.25
CA LEU A 82 -4.14 8.55 1.79
C LEU A 82 -5.55 8.08 2.20
N GLN A 83 -6.08 7.00 1.63
CA GLN A 83 -7.42 6.44 1.91
C GLN A 83 -7.49 4.97 1.53
N GLU A 84 -7.83 4.06 2.46
CA GLU A 84 -7.89 2.62 2.12
C GLU A 84 -8.97 1.81 2.86
N ILE A 85 -9.62 0.86 2.14
CA ILE A 85 -10.43 -0.22 2.71
C ILE A 85 -10.20 -1.55 1.93
N ASP A 86 -9.94 -2.63 2.67
CA ASP A 86 -9.61 -4.02 2.27
C ASP A 86 -8.23 -4.25 1.59
N GLN A 87 -7.14 -4.35 2.37
CA GLN A 87 -5.80 -4.61 1.81
C GLN A 87 -4.86 -5.50 2.62
N SER A 88 -3.82 -6.01 1.95
CA SER A 88 -2.60 -6.49 2.61
C SER A 88 -1.38 -5.73 2.09
N ILE A 89 -0.73 -5.01 3.00
CA ILE A 89 0.49 -4.26 2.71
C ILE A 89 1.70 -4.98 3.30
N ASN A 90 2.72 -5.21 2.47
CA ASN A 90 4.03 -5.66 2.90
C ASN A 90 5.10 -4.67 2.46
N ILE A 91 5.82 -4.12 3.41
CA ILE A 91 6.80 -3.06 3.16
C ILE A 91 8.16 -3.43 3.71
N TYR A 92 9.17 -3.19 2.88
CA TYR A 92 10.56 -3.19 3.26
C TYR A 92 11.10 -1.76 3.17
N GLY A 93 10.76 -0.92 4.14
CA GLY A 93 11.14 0.49 4.12
C GLY A 93 10.19 1.37 4.92
N LYS A 94 9.72 2.47 4.34
CA LYS A 94 8.83 3.41 5.03
C LYS A 94 7.40 3.32 4.52
N LEU A 95 6.47 3.24 5.46
CA LEU A 95 5.04 3.36 5.23
C LEU A 95 4.50 4.57 5.98
N LEU A 96 3.77 5.43 5.27
CA LEU A 96 2.94 6.46 5.87
C LEU A 96 1.50 6.29 5.39
N MET A 97 0.56 6.12 6.34
CA MET A 97 -0.86 5.95 6.05
C MET A 97 -1.71 6.93 6.85
N LEU A 98 -2.67 7.56 6.17
CA LEU A 98 -3.47 8.64 6.75
C LEU A 98 -4.85 8.18 7.25
N LEU A 99 -5.46 7.15 6.65
CA LEU A 99 -6.84 6.69 6.92
C LEU A 99 -7.01 5.20 6.56
N GLU A 100 -7.58 4.37 7.45
CA GLU A 100 -7.75 2.94 7.12
C GLU A 100 -8.88 2.19 7.85
N ILE A 101 -9.63 1.32 7.17
CA ILE A 101 -10.46 0.25 7.79
C ILE A 101 -10.35 -1.09 7.02
N ASP A 102 -10.06 -2.20 7.71
CA ASP A 102 -9.86 -3.60 7.25
C ASP A 102 -8.56 -3.93 6.47
N GLN A 103 -7.40 -4.05 7.14
CA GLN A 103 -6.14 -4.50 6.53
C GLN A 103 -5.26 -5.43 7.41
N SER A 104 -4.21 -5.96 6.76
CA SER A 104 -3.07 -6.59 7.42
C SER A 104 -1.78 -5.94 6.92
N ILE A 105 -1.08 -5.26 7.82
CA ILE A 105 0.19 -4.58 7.52
C ILE A 105 1.36 -5.37 8.09
N ASN A 106 2.36 -5.62 7.24
CA ASN A 106 3.66 -6.11 7.64
C ASN A 106 4.74 -5.12 7.21
N SER A 107 5.40 -4.49 8.17
CA SER A 107 6.43 -3.49 7.91
C SER A 107 7.78 -3.94 8.46
N TYR A 108 8.76 -4.02 7.57
CA TYR A 108 10.20 -4.15 7.87
C TYR A 108 10.87 -2.80 7.70
N GLY A 109 10.51 -1.88 8.58
CA GLY A 109 11.05 -0.52 8.62
C GLY A 109 10.16 0.40 9.44
N VAL A 110 9.98 1.64 8.97
CA VAL A 110 9.22 2.65 9.71
C VAL A 110 7.77 2.62 9.25
N LEU A 111 6.86 2.37 10.17
CA LEU A 111 5.41 2.42 9.96
C LEU A 111 4.82 3.61 10.73
N LEU A 112 4.23 4.55 10.00
CA LEU A 112 3.54 5.72 10.54
C LEU A 112 2.07 5.68 10.13
N MET A 113 1.17 5.72 11.11
CA MET A 113 -0.27 5.66 10.86
C MET A 113 -1.01 6.73 11.68
N LEU A 114 -1.92 7.44 11.02
CA LEU A 114 -2.62 8.58 11.63
C LEU A 114 -4.03 8.24 12.13
N GLN A 115 -4.78 7.37 11.43
CA GLN A 115 -6.12 6.93 11.82
C GLN A 115 -6.38 5.52 11.32
N GLU A 116 -6.86 4.64 12.20
CA GLU A 116 -7.05 3.23 11.88
C GLU A 116 -8.32 2.64 12.51
N SER A 117 -8.88 1.61 11.88
CA SER A 117 -9.98 0.76 12.35
C SER A 117 -9.79 -0.69 11.85
N ASP A 118 -10.11 -1.69 12.67
CA ASP A 118 -10.13 -3.13 12.34
C ASP A 118 -8.85 -3.66 11.62
N GLN A 119 -7.72 -3.80 12.35
CA GLN A 119 -6.39 -4.09 11.76
C GLN A 119 -5.58 -5.20 12.46
N SER A 120 -4.69 -5.85 11.69
CA SER A 120 -3.56 -6.62 12.23
C SER A 120 -2.23 -6.03 11.75
N ILE A 121 -1.44 -5.48 12.67
CA ILE A 121 -0.16 -4.84 12.35
C ILE A 121 1.00 -5.67 12.91
N ASN A 122 1.98 -5.96 12.05
CA ASN A 122 3.29 -6.43 12.46
C ASN A 122 4.33 -5.40 11.99
N SER A 123 5.00 -4.75 12.93
CA SER A 123 6.15 -3.88 12.64
C SER A 123 7.42 -4.47 13.22
N TYR A 124 8.49 -4.48 12.43
CA TYR A 124 9.76 -5.07 12.82
C TYR A 124 10.82 -4.05 13.27
N ASP A 125 10.65 -2.75 12.99
CA ASP A 125 11.62 -1.72 13.40
C ASP A 125 10.96 -0.57 14.19
N GLU A 126 10.17 0.30 13.55
CA GLU A 126 9.53 1.44 14.22
C GLU A 126 8.04 1.50 13.87
N LEU A 127 7.20 1.73 14.88
CA LEU A 127 5.76 1.90 14.75
C LEU A 127 5.27 3.13 15.51
N LEU A 128 4.71 4.09 14.79
CA LEU A 128 4.03 5.26 15.34
C LEU A 128 2.56 5.28 14.93
N MET A 129 1.67 5.32 15.92
CA MET A 129 0.22 5.41 15.72
C MET A 129 -0.38 6.59 16.49
N LEU A 130 -1.20 7.41 15.82
CA LEU A 130 -1.85 8.56 16.45
C LEU A 130 -3.24 8.24 17.02
N GLN A 131 -4.06 7.44 16.32
CA GLN A 131 -5.43 7.09 16.70
C GLN A 131 -5.80 5.66 16.28
N GLU A 132 -6.30 4.86 17.21
CA GLU A 132 -6.64 3.45 16.98
C GLU A 132 -8.10 3.12 17.33
N ILE A 133 -8.70 2.19 16.56
CA ILE A 133 -9.96 1.47 16.86
C ILE A 133 -9.77 -0.02 16.50
N ASP A 134 -10.05 -0.93 17.44
CA ASP A 134 -10.07 -2.41 17.35
C ASP A 134 -8.93 -3.12 16.54
N GLN A 135 -7.78 -3.42 17.16
CA GLN A 135 -6.62 -4.06 16.48
C GLN A 135 -5.83 -5.10 17.28
N SER A 136 -5.02 -5.86 16.55
CA SER A 136 -3.90 -6.65 17.08
C SER A 136 -2.58 -6.10 16.57
N ILE A 137 -1.75 -5.58 17.47
CA ILE A 137 -0.45 -5.00 17.14
C ILE A 137 0.67 -5.90 17.69
N ASN A 138 1.58 -6.32 16.83
CA ASN A 138 2.87 -6.89 17.23
C ASN A 138 3.99 -5.96 16.77
N SER A 139 4.66 -5.31 17.71
CA SER A 139 5.89 -4.55 17.44
C SER A 139 7.09 -5.35 17.92
N TYR A 140 8.06 -5.57 17.04
CA TYR A 140 9.37 -6.16 17.37
C TYR A 140 10.47 -5.09 17.51
N GLY A 141 10.10 -3.82 17.42
CA GLY A 141 10.96 -2.68 17.69
C GLY A 141 10.20 -1.57 18.42
N GLU A 142 10.58 -0.33 18.19
CA GLU A 142 10.03 0.81 18.92
C GLU A 142 8.55 1.02 18.61
N LEU A 143 7.72 1.11 19.65
CA LEU A 143 6.29 1.37 19.56
C LEU A 143 5.93 2.67 20.27
N LEU A 144 5.29 3.60 19.55
CA LEU A 144 4.71 4.81 20.12
C LEU A 144 3.25 4.96 19.70
N MET A 145 2.34 5.01 20.66
CA MET A 145 0.89 5.17 20.46
C MET A 145 0.39 6.35 21.27
N LEU A 146 -0.44 7.22 20.67
CA LEU A 146 -0.95 8.43 21.35
C LEU A 146 -2.38 8.29 21.91
N GLN A 147 -3.22 7.43 21.34
CA GLN A 147 -4.60 7.20 21.81
C GLN A 147 -4.96 5.72 21.69
N GLU A 148 -5.38 5.11 22.80
CA GLU A 148 -5.73 3.68 22.87
C GLU A 148 -7.25 3.48 23.00
N SER A 149 -7.77 2.44 22.32
CA SER A 149 -9.12 1.86 22.47
C SER A 149 -9.03 0.38 22.89
N ASP A 150 -10.05 -0.45 22.66
CA ASP A 150 -10.01 -1.89 22.97
C ASP A 150 -8.98 -2.63 22.07
N GLN A 151 -7.76 -2.87 22.56
CA GLN A 151 -6.60 -3.35 21.78
C GLN A 151 -5.92 -4.59 22.40
N SER A 152 -5.24 -5.39 21.55
CA SER A 152 -4.25 -6.39 21.97
C SER A 152 -2.87 -6.03 21.42
N ILE A 153 -2.02 -5.46 22.27
CA ILE A 153 -0.66 -5.05 21.91
C ILE A 153 0.38 -6.02 22.50
N ASN A 154 1.22 -6.58 21.64
CA ASN A 154 2.44 -7.27 22.02
C ASN A 154 3.65 -6.48 21.53
N SER A 155 4.50 -6.05 22.46
CA SER A 155 5.79 -5.45 22.15
C SER A 155 6.90 -6.40 22.56
N TYR A 156 7.82 -6.67 21.64
CA TYR A 156 8.95 -7.57 21.79
C TYR A 156 10.24 -6.76 21.67
N ASP A 157 10.78 -6.29 22.80
CA ASP A 157 12.09 -5.63 22.89
C ASP A 157 13.27 -6.64 22.82
#